data_AF-A0A165XH51-F1
#
_entry.id   AF-A0A165XH51-F1
#
_cell.length_a   1.000
_cell.length_b   1.000
_cell.length_c   1.000
_cell.angle_alpha   90.00
_cell.angle_beta   90.00
_cell.angle_gamma   90.00
#
_symmetry.space_group_name_H-M   'P 1'
#
loop_
_entity.id
_entity.type
_entity.pdbx_description
1 polymer ?
#
loop_
_entity_poly.entity_id
_entity_poly.type
_entity_poly.pdbx_seq_one_letter_code
_entity_poly.pdbx_strand_id
1 'polypeptide(L)'
;MGWKKKKNIPEVTIFVPELRVPVRSDDLQKILRGVLPTEVVDKISCLRNQIVLVAEDTGGSAIPDLQQALEEYLSLLVGVNRKEECEIQKLVEFKWKNLSDGRQEVCVQNWWFEVYSVIHMMATLTLTEANSILISKDQSTGSDRIVSSDSMRNAVELLLKAAGYLELLIRDVLIHLPPDIRSRLPNDLNESTLEAIIVQALAQGTEMQLGLAVESRNATLSVKRRLACEQLSYLGQAHCCLSTSNNNQGYGKKHMLFIKWKYLEAKAAAYYYNGLMLDKGTEPASHISAVCCFLAAENLLAESKKACLSFCLAVPVTRPPPIWGAMKNLNKKIPEIASRKSQMYGYLMEQEKGLQILPDLPEFQLSLKPEDYQLPEPHLAWDTENMEITWQTPNEQLVYSEDDIDIN
;
A
#
# COMPACT_ATOMS: atom_id res chain seq x y z
N MET A 1 -13.09 -18.70 35.46
CA MET A 1 -12.26 -19.25 34.37
C MET A 1 -12.39 -18.33 33.15
N GLY A 2 -11.41 -17.46 32.93
CA GLY A 2 -11.47 -16.47 31.84
C GLY A 2 -11.34 -17.14 30.47
N TRP A 3 -12.35 -16.99 29.62
CA TRP A 3 -12.26 -17.34 28.22
C TRP A 3 -11.21 -16.45 27.55
N LYS A 4 -10.00 -17.00 27.34
CA LYS A 4 -9.03 -16.38 26.44
C LYS A 4 -9.68 -16.33 25.05
N LYS A 5 -10.13 -15.15 24.60
CA LYS A 5 -10.45 -14.90 23.19
C LYS A 5 -9.28 -15.43 22.37
N LYS A 6 -9.50 -16.47 21.55
CA LYS A 6 -8.47 -16.99 20.63
C LYS A 6 -8.04 -15.81 19.78
N LYS A 7 -6.78 -15.34 19.94
CA LYS A 7 -6.19 -14.37 19.02
C LYS A 7 -6.16 -15.05 17.64
N ASN A 8 -7.07 -14.63 16.75
CA ASN A 8 -7.05 -15.12 15.39
C ASN A 8 -5.86 -14.45 14.70
N ILE A 9 -4.88 -15.24 14.30
CA ILE A 9 -3.68 -14.72 13.64
C ILE A 9 -4.10 -14.36 12.20
N PRO A 10 -3.91 -13.11 11.76
CA PRO A 10 -4.39 -12.66 10.46
C PRO A 10 -3.66 -13.35 9.31
N GLU A 11 -4.38 -13.58 8.22
CA GLU A 11 -3.81 -13.98 6.92
C GLU A 11 -3.47 -12.71 6.13
N VAL A 12 -2.37 -12.73 5.36
CA VAL A 12 -1.92 -11.58 4.58
C VAL A 12 -1.57 -12.02 3.17
N THR A 13 -2.35 -11.53 2.21
CA THR A 13 -2.14 -11.72 0.76
C THR A 13 -1.58 -10.45 0.13
N ILE A 14 -2.06 -9.28 0.57
CA ILE A 14 -1.54 -7.94 0.23
C ILE A 14 -0.89 -7.39 1.49
N PHE A 15 0.36 -6.93 1.42
CA PHE A 15 0.94 -6.24 2.56
C PHE A 15 0.28 -4.87 2.71
N VAL A 16 -0.26 -4.62 3.90
CA VAL A 16 -0.94 -3.39 4.26
C VAL A 16 -0.11 -2.67 5.34
N PRO A 17 0.16 -1.37 5.19
CA PRO A 17 0.72 -0.55 6.26
C PRO A 17 -0.14 -0.57 7.53
N GLU A 18 0.42 -0.09 8.63
CA GLU A 18 -0.38 0.05 9.84
C GLU A 18 -1.42 1.17 9.68
N LEU A 19 -2.67 0.88 10.03
CA LEU A 19 -3.74 1.86 9.93
C LEU A 19 -3.55 2.95 11.00
N ARG A 20 -3.32 4.18 10.55
CA ARG A 20 -3.29 5.37 11.38
C ARG A 20 -4.67 6.03 11.40
N VAL A 21 -5.06 6.51 12.57
CA VAL A 21 -6.33 7.20 12.80
C VAL A 21 -6.08 8.54 13.49
N PRO A 22 -6.94 9.55 13.27
CA PRO A 22 -6.79 10.82 13.97
C PRO A 22 -7.01 10.62 15.48
N VAL A 23 -6.35 11.43 16.30
CA VAL A 23 -6.61 11.52 17.74
C VAL A 23 -7.62 12.62 17.99
N ARG A 24 -8.63 12.38 18.85
CA ARG A 24 -9.61 13.43 19.20
C ARG A 24 -8.90 14.69 19.68
N SER A 25 -9.36 15.84 19.20
CA SER A 25 -8.83 17.15 19.58
C SER A 25 -9.98 18.02 20.04
N ASP A 26 -10.06 18.27 21.34
CA ASP A 26 -11.12 19.08 21.95
C ASP A 26 -10.92 20.58 21.68
N ASP A 27 -9.71 20.98 21.24
CA ASP A 27 -9.36 22.38 20.99
C ASP A 27 -9.40 22.76 19.50
N LEU A 28 -9.54 21.78 18.58
CA LEU A 28 -9.59 22.04 17.13
C LEU A 28 -10.64 23.09 16.78
N GLN A 29 -11.86 22.91 17.30
CA GLN A 29 -12.96 23.83 17.06
C GLN A 29 -12.67 25.22 17.63
N LYS A 30 -12.01 25.31 18.80
CA LYS A 30 -11.67 26.59 19.44
C LYS A 30 -10.61 27.35 18.65
N ILE A 31 -9.58 26.66 18.17
CA ILE A 31 -8.47 27.27 17.40
C ILE A 31 -8.96 27.80 16.04
N LEU A 32 -9.89 27.08 15.40
CA LEU A 32 -10.39 27.47 14.07
C LEU A 32 -11.52 28.51 14.12
N ARG A 33 -12.22 28.64 15.25
CA ARG A 33 -13.24 29.68 15.44
C ARG A 33 -12.59 31.07 15.37
N GLY A 34 -13.19 31.96 14.61
CA GLY A 34 -12.67 33.31 14.36
C GLY A 34 -11.68 33.37 13.18
N VAL A 35 -11.18 32.23 12.70
CA VAL A 35 -10.32 32.13 11.52
C VAL A 35 -11.10 31.62 10.31
N LEU A 36 -11.96 30.62 10.52
CA LEU A 36 -12.78 30.00 9.48
C LEU A 36 -14.27 30.23 9.72
N PRO A 37 -15.11 30.15 8.67
CA PRO A 37 -16.56 30.19 8.80
C PRO A 37 -17.06 29.12 9.77
N THR A 38 -17.99 29.48 10.66
CA THR A 38 -18.52 28.58 11.69
C THR A 38 -19.05 27.27 11.09
N GLU A 39 -19.74 27.33 9.95
CA GLU A 39 -20.24 26.13 9.27
C GLU A 39 -19.12 25.17 8.85
N VAL A 40 -18.01 25.71 8.32
CA VAL A 40 -16.84 24.93 7.93
C VAL A 40 -16.17 24.31 9.17
N VAL A 41 -15.99 25.10 10.23
CA VAL A 41 -15.38 24.63 11.49
C VAL A 41 -16.20 23.51 12.13
N ASP A 42 -17.52 23.65 12.16
CA ASP A 42 -18.43 22.66 12.73
C ASP A 42 -18.41 21.37 11.91
N LYS A 43 -18.40 21.46 10.58
CA LYS A 43 -18.28 20.29 9.68
C LYS A 43 -16.93 19.58 9.79
N ILE A 44 -15.82 20.32 9.79
CA ILE A 44 -14.46 19.78 10.02
C ILE A 44 -14.41 19.01 11.33
N SER A 45 -14.93 19.60 12.41
CA SER A 45 -14.91 18.99 13.74
C SER A 45 -15.80 17.75 13.80
N CYS A 46 -17.00 17.82 13.20
CA CYS A 46 -17.95 16.71 13.15
C CYS A 46 -17.38 15.50 12.41
N LEU A 47 -16.91 15.69 11.17
CA LEU A 47 -16.38 14.61 10.34
C LEU A 47 -15.12 14.00 10.93
N ARG A 48 -14.20 14.84 11.45
CA ARG A 48 -13.00 14.32 12.10
C ARG A 48 -13.37 13.45 13.31
N ASN A 49 -14.32 13.87 14.14
CA ASN A 49 -14.80 13.08 15.27
C ASN A 49 -15.51 11.79 14.84
N GLN A 50 -16.31 11.83 13.76
CA GLN A 50 -16.94 10.65 13.17
C GLN A 50 -15.89 9.64 12.70
N ILE A 51 -14.85 10.08 11.98
CA ILE A 51 -13.75 9.21 11.53
C ILE A 51 -13.07 8.54 12.73
N VAL A 52 -12.78 9.29 13.80
CA VAL A 52 -12.20 8.70 15.03
C VAL A 52 -13.13 7.64 15.63
N LEU A 53 -14.40 7.99 15.83
CA LEU A 53 -15.41 7.09 16.43
C LEU A 53 -15.53 5.80 15.62
N VAL A 54 -15.79 5.90 14.32
CA VAL A 54 -16.00 4.74 13.45
C VAL A 54 -14.74 3.87 13.40
N ALA A 55 -13.55 4.46 13.30
CA ALA A 55 -12.32 3.71 13.22
C ALA A 55 -11.99 2.97 14.53
N GLU A 56 -12.20 3.62 15.69
CA GLU A 56 -11.98 3.00 17.00
C GLU A 56 -13.02 1.91 17.31
N ASP A 57 -14.30 2.16 17.03
CA ASP A 57 -15.40 1.22 17.32
C ASP A 57 -15.33 -0.05 16.46
N THR A 58 -14.91 0.10 15.20
CA THR A 58 -14.88 -1.01 14.24
C THR A 58 -13.49 -1.63 14.11
N GLY A 59 -12.47 -1.06 14.76
CA GLY A 59 -11.07 -1.45 14.52
C GLY A 59 -10.66 -1.24 13.05
N GLY A 60 -11.25 -0.25 12.38
CA GLY A 60 -11.01 0.05 10.97
C GLY A 60 -11.72 -0.87 9.97
N SER A 61 -12.65 -1.74 10.41
CA SER A 61 -13.31 -2.69 9.51
C SER A 61 -14.50 -2.09 8.73
N ALA A 62 -15.05 -0.96 9.17
CA ALA A 62 -16.12 -0.24 8.46
C ALA A 62 -15.55 0.61 7.31
N ILE A 63 -14.89 -0.05 6.35
CA ILE A 63 -14.17 0.59 5.25
C ILE A 63 -15.05 1.54 4.42
N PRO A 64 -16.28 1.17 3.99
CA PRO A 64 -17.11 2.07 3.18
C PRO A 64 -17.49 3.36 3.92
N ASP A 65 -17.89 3.24 5.19
CA ASP A 65 -18.29 4.37 6.02
C ASP A 65 -17.09 5.32 6.28
N LEU A 66 -15.90 4.75 6.49
CA LEU A 66 -14.66 5.52 6.66
C LEU A 66 -14.24 6.22 5.37
N GLN A 67 -14.27 5.53 4.22
CA GLN A 67 -13.93 6.13 2.93
C GLN A 67 -14.84 7.31 2.62
N GLN A 68 -16.16 7.16 2.79
CA GLN A 68 -17.11 8.24 2.56
C GLN A 68 -16.84 9.44 3.46
N ALA A 69 -16.61 9.22 4.77
CA ALA A 69 -16.31 10.30 5.70
C ALA A 69 -14.97 10.99 5.39
N LEU A 70 -13.96 10.23 4.95
CA LEU A 70 -12.65 10.76 4.55
C LEU A 70 -12.72 11.60 3.27
N GLU A 71 -13.50 11.17 2.27
CA GLU A 71 -13.72 11.94 1.04
C GLU A 71 -14.41 13.29 1.32
N GLU A 72 -15.46 13.28 2.14
CA GLU A 72 -16.16 14.51 2.55
C GLU A 72 -15.22 15.41 3.38
N TYR A 73 -14.46 14.83 4.31
CA TYR A 73 -13.50 15.56 5.12
C TYR A 73 -12.38 16.18 4.29
N LEU A 74 -11.82 15.44 3.33
CA LEU A 74 -10.78 15.91 2.42
C LEU A 74 -11.25 17.12 1.60
N SER A 75 -12.51 17.11 1.11
CA SER A 75 -13.09 18.24 0.36
C SER A 75 -13.14 19.54 1.19
N LEU A 76 -13.31 19.44 2.52
CA LEU A 76 -13.25 20.60 3.40
C LEU A 76 -11.80 21.06 3.61
N LEU A 77 -10.87 20.13 3.78
CA LEU A 77 -9.46 20.44 4.02
C LEU A 77 -8.79 21.16 2.84
N VAL A 78 -9.12 20.75 1.60
CA VAL A 78 -8.55 21.35 0.39
C VAL A 78 -9.00 22.80 0.20
N GLY A 79 -10.19 23.18 0.68
CA GLY A 79 -10.70 24.54 0.54
C GLY A 79 -9.92 25.63 1.28
N VAL A 80 -9.14 25.26 2.30
CA VAL A 80 -8.23 26.18 3.00
C VAL A 80 -7.14 26.74 2.08
N ASN A 81 -6.81 26.02 1.00
CA ASN A 81 -5.71 26.38 0.09
C ASN A 81 -6.08 27.45 -0.95
N ARG A 82 -7.30 28.00 -0.93
CA ARG A 82 -7.74 29.04 -1.89
C ARG A 82 -7.03 30.40 -1.75
N LYS A 83 -6.23 30.61 -0.69
CA LYS A 83 -5.44 31.84 -0.48
C LYS A 83 -4.00 31.47 -0.09
N GLU A 84 -3.05 31.83 -0.95
CA GLU A 84 -1.64 31.38 -0.96
C GLU A 84 -0.80 31.78 0.29
N GLU A 85 -1.38 32.46 1.28
CA GLU A 85 -0.67 33.02 2.43
C GLU A 85 -1.43 32.81 3.76
N CYS A 86 -2.10 31.67 3.91
CA CYS A 86 -2.94 31.44 5.08
C CYS A 86 -2.10 30.97 6.29
N GLU A 87 -1.91 31.85 7.29
CA GLU A 87 -1.25 31.52 8.57
C GLU A 87 -1.88 30.29 9.27
N ILE A 88 -3.12 29.97 8.90
CA ILE A 88 -3.85 28.77 9.32
C ILE A 88 -3.08 27.47 9.11
N GLN A 89 -2.17 27.41 8.13
CA GLN A 89 -1.35 26.23 7.89
C GLN A 89 -0.53 25.82 9.11
N LYS A 90 -0.21 26.77 9.99
CA LYS A 90 0.58 26.56 11.22
C LYS A 90 -0.24 26.73 12.50
N LEU A 91 -1.56 26.98 12.43
CA LEU A 91 -2.36 27.23 13.62
C LEU A 91 -2.67 25.96 14.42
N VAL A 92 -2.88 24.83 13.74
CA VAL A 92 -3.36 23.60 14.36
C VAL A 92 -2.26 22.54 14.39
N GLU A 93 -2.03 21.96 15.56
CA GLU A 93 -1.28 20.71 15.72
C GLU A 93 -2.21 19.51 15.50
N PHE A 94 -1.91 18.72 14.48
CA PHE A 94 -2.64 17.51 14.15
C PHE A 94 -1.94 16.29 14.73
N LYS A 95 -2.74 15.43 15.35
CA LYS A 95 -2.28 14.22 16.06
C LYS A 95 -2.90 12.98 15.44
N TRP A 96 -2.06 12.03 15.10
CA TRP A 96 -2.42 10.74 14.50
C TRP A 96 -1.71 9.60 15.22
N LYS A 97 -2.42 8.49 15.45
CA LYS A 97 -1.88 7.32 16.14
C LYS A 97 -2.12 6.04 15.35
N ASN A 98 -1.27 5.06 15.57
CA ASN A 98 -1.51 3.70 15.08
C ASN A 98 -2.71 3.08 15.81
N LEU A 99 -3.65 2.49 15.06
CA LEU A 99 -4.85 1.89 15.63
C LEU A 99 -4.56 0.60 16.41
N SER A 100 -3.52 -0.15 16.02
CA SER A 100 -3.29 -1.50 16.56
C SER A 100 -2.64 -1.51 17.95
N ASP A 101 -1.72 -0.58 18.24
CA ASP A 101 -1.03 -0.48 19.52
C ASP A 101 -1.31 0.81 20.29
N GLY A 102 -1.85 1.85 19.64
CA GLY A 102 -2.14 3.16 20.23
C GLY A 102 -0.92 3.93 20.73
N ARG A 103 0.31 3.46 20.48
CA ARG A 103 1.54 3.96 21.11
C ARG A 103 2.37 4.84 20.20
N GLN A 104 2.30 4.63 18.89
CA GLN A 104 3.05 5.43 17.91
C GLN A 104 2.21 6.61 17.44
N GLU A 105 2.22 7.66 18.27
CA GLU A 105 1.59 8.95 17.97
C GLU A 105 2.57 9.86 17.20
N VAL A 106 2.03 10.61 16.25
CA VAL A 106 2.74 11.63 15.47
C VAL A 106 1.96 12.92 15.63
N CYS A 107 2.67 13.97 16.04
CA CYS A 107 2.14 15.31 16.22
C CYS A 107 2.85 16.24 15.24
N VAL A 108 2.09 16.88 14.35
CA VAL A 108 2.65 17.84 13.39
C VAL A 108 1.74 19.06 13.30
N GLN A 109 2.33 20.22 13.52
CA GLN A 109 1.68 21.51 13.33
C GLN A 109 1.77 21.94 11.87
N ASN A 110 1.00 21.28 11.00
CA ASN A 110 0.92 21.61 9.58
C ASN A 110 -0.40 21.11 8.97
N TRP A 111 -1.12 21.99 8.27
CA TRP A 111 -2.38 21.62 7.60
C TRP A 111 -2.22 20.56 6.52
N TRP A 112 -1.15 20.63 5.73
CA TRP A 112 -0.86 19.62 4.71
C TRP A 112 -0.52 18.27 5.31
N PHE A 113 -0.09 18.20 6.57
CA PHE A 113 0.08 16.93 7.26
C PHE A 113 -1.26 16.26 7.57
N GLU A 114 -2.33 17.03 7.87
CA GLU A 114 -3.68 16.47 8.01
C GLU A 114 -4.17 15.91 6.67
N VAL A 115 -4.04 16.68 5.59
CA VAL A 115 -4.37 16.23 4.21
C VAL A 115 -3.60 14.96 3.86
N TYR A 116 -2.29 14.95 4.14
CA TYR A 116 -1.41 13.80 3.92
C TYR A 116 -1.89 12.56 4.68
N SER A 117 -2.22 12.72 5.96
CA SER A 117 -2.64 11.62 6.82
C SER A 117 -4.01 11.04 6.43
N VAL A 118 -4.94 11.90 5.99
CA VAL A 118 -6.25 11.51 5.45
C VAL A 118 -6.09 10.66 4.19
N ILE A 119 -5.34 11.12 3.20
CA ILE A 119 -5.15 10.38 1.95
C ILE A 119 -4.36 9.08 2.20
N HIS A 120 -3.38 9.08 3.11
CA HIS A 120 -2.68 7.87 3.52
C HIS A 120 -3.63 6.85 4.17
N MET A 121 -4.57 7.31 5.01
CA MET A 121 -5.61 6.45 5.60
C MET A 121 -6.52 5.87 4.52
N MET A 122 -6.94 6.68 3.53
CA MET A 122 -7.74 6.21 2.39
C MET A 122 -6.99 5.13 1.58
N ALA A 123 -5.70 5.31 1.30
CA ALA A 123 -4.88 4.30 0.63
C ALA A 123 -4.79 3.01 1.46
N THR A 124 -4.53 3.13 2.76
CA THR A 124 -4.39 1.98 3.67
C THR A 124 -5.69 1.18 3.80
N LEU A 125 -6.83 1.85 3.89
CA LEU A 125 -8.15 1.22 3.88
C LEU A 125 -8.42 0.49 2.55
N THR A 126 -8.07 1.10 1.43
CA THR A 126 -8.23 0.49 0.09
C THR A 126 -7.38 -0.78 -0.05
N LEU A 127 -6.13 -0.76 0.42
CA LEU A 127 -5.27 -1.96 0.48
C LEU A 127 -5.85 -3.05 1.41
N THR A 128 -6.44 -2.63 2.52
CA THR A 128 -7.11 -3.54 3.48
C THR A 128 -8.31 -4.23 2.85
N GLU A 129 -9.10 -3.51 2.06
CA GLU A 129 -10.23 -4.05 1.31
C GLU A 129 -9.77 -5.06 0.26
N ALA A 130 -8.75 -4.70 -0.54
CA ALA A 130 -8.15 -5.61 -1.52
C ALA A 130 -7.65 -6.90 -0.86
N ASN A 131 -6.95 -6.80 0.27
CA ASN A 131 -6.52 -7.97 1.05
C ASN A 131 -7.71 -8.83 1.50
N SER A 132 -8.77 -8.20 1.99
CA SER A 132 -9.96 -8.89 2.52
C SER A 132 -10.73 -9.66 1.46
N ILE A 133 -10.81 -9.12 0.24
CA ILE A 133 -11.44 -9.80 -0.91
C ILE A 133 -10.70 -11.10 -1.26
N LEU A 134 -9.38 -11.11 -1.13
CA LEU A 134 -8.53 -12.25 -1.51
C LEU A 134 -8.44 -13.35 -0.43
N ILE A 135 -8.79 -13.05 0.82
CA ILE A 135 -8.65 -14.00 1.93
C ILE A 135 -9.85 -14.97 2.06
N SER A 136 -10.96 -14.70 1.37
CA SER A 136 -12.24 -15.44 1.44
C SER A 136 -12.84 -15.54 2.85
N LYS A 137 -14.11 -15.11 3.00
CA LYS A 137 -14.84 -15.15 4.28
C LYS A 137 -15.52 -16.50 4.54
N ASP A 138 -15.59 -17.40 3.56
CA ASP A 138 -16.29 -18.68 3.68
C ASP A 138 -15.38 -19.74 4.29
N GLN A 139 -15.40 -19.80 5.63
CA GLN A 139 -14.84 -20.90 6.41
C GLN A 139 -15.81 -22.09 6.52
N SER A 140 -16.95 -22.05 5.82
CA SER A 140 -17.92 -23.14 5.80
C SER A 140 -17.54 -24.17 4.73
N THR A 141 -17.09 -25.33 5.20
CA THR A 141 -16.71 -26.54 4.44
C THR A 141 -15.28 -26.55 3.92
N GLY A 142 -14.56 -27.64 4.20
CA GLY A 142 -13.17 -27.88 3.80
C GLY A 142 -12.95 -28.10 2.31
N SER A 143 -13.60 -27.29 1.47
CA SER A 143 -13.28 -27.18 0.05
C SER A 143 -12.10 -26.22 -0.13
N ASP A 144 -11.27 -26.47 -1.15
CA ASP A 144 -10.17 -25.58 -1.54
C ASP A 144 -10.68 -24.13 -1.60
N ARG A 145 -10.06 -23.23 -0.82
CA ARG A 145 -10.35 -21.79 -0.88
C ARG A 145 -10.00 -21.28 -2.28
N ILE A 146 -10.99 -21.02 -3.11
CA ILE A 146 -10.81 -20.53 -4.48
C ILE A 146 -11.13 -19.03 -4.49
N VAL A 147 -10.13 -18.21 -4.81
CA VAL A 147 -10.33 -16.80 -5.14
C VAL A 147 -10.93 -16.73 -6.54
N SER A 148 -12.09 -16.09 -6.70
CA SER A 148 -12.77 -16.00 -8.00
C SER A 148 -12.04 -15.05 -8.95
N SER A 149 -12.26 -15.20 -10.27
CA SER A 149 -11.71 -14.27 -11.26
C SER A 149 -12.23 -12.84 -11.05
N ASP A 150 -13.48 -12.67 -10.60
CA ASP A 150 -14.06 -11.36 -10.33
C ASP A 150 -13.44 -10.72 -9.09
N SER A 151 -13.24 -11.51 -8.03
CA SER A 151 -12.48 -11.07 -6.85
C SER A 151 -11.07 -10.58 -7.20
N MET A 152 -10.38 -11.27 -8.13
CA MET A 152 -9.08 -10.82 -8.62
C MET A 152 -9.17 -9.52 -9.40
N ARG A 153 -10.16 -9.34 -10.29
CA ARG A 153 -10.35 -8.08 -11.04
C ARG A 153 -10.64 -6.90 -10.11
N ASN A 154 -11.56 -7.08 -9.16
CA ASN A 154 -11.89 -6.06 -8.18
C ASN A 154 -10.68 -5.70 -7.31
N ALA A 155 -9.88 -6.70 -6.91
CA ALA A 155 -8.66 -6.44 -6.16
C ALA A 155 -7.60 -5.68 -7.00
N VAL A 156 -7.50 -5.92 -8.31
CA VAL A 156 -6.65 -5.11 -9.19
C VAL A 156 -7.10 -3.65 -9.16
N GLU A 157 -8.39 -3.37 -9.35
CA GLU A 157 -8.94 -2.01 -9.33
C GLU A 157 -8.63 -1.29 -8.02
N LEU A 158 -8.85 -1.94 -6.89
CA LEU A 158 -8.51 -1.38 -5.57
C LEU A 158 -7.01 -1.13 -5.39
N LEU A 159 -6.14 -2.00 -5.91
CA LEU A 159 -4.69 -1.80 -5.85
C LEU A 159 -4.25 -0.59 -6.69
N LEU A 160 -4.85 -0.38 -7.88
CA LEU A 160 -4.56 0.79 -8.71
C LEU A 160 -5.05 2.08 -8.05
N LYS A 161 -6.24 2.04 -7.43
CA LYS A 161 -6.80 3.15 -6.65
C LYS A 161 -5.93 3.52 -5.46
N ALA A 162 -5.48 2.52 -4.69
CA ALA A 162 -4.57 2.72 -3.58
C ALA A 162 -3.23 3.33 -4.02
N ALA A 163 -2.68 2.83 -5.14
CA ALA A 163 -1.47 3.40 -5.73
C ALA A 163 -1.67 4.86 -6.16
N GLY A 164 -2.84 5.20 -6.72
CA GLY A 164 -3.20 6.57 -7.11
C GLY A 164 -3.22 7.54 -5.93
N TYR A 165 -3.83 7.14 -4.80
CA TYR A 165 -3.79 7.93 -3.57
C TYR A 165 -2.35 8.21 -3.09
N LEU A 166 -1.49 7.20 -3.11
CA LEU A 166 -0.10 7.33 -2.66
C LEU A 166 0.75 8.14 -3.64
N GLU A 167 0.51 8.03 -4.95
CA GLU A 167 1.19 8.85 -5.96
C GLU A 167 0.81 10.33 -5.80
N LEU A 168 -0.48 10.62 -5.55
CA LEU A 168 -0.95 11.97 -5.20
C LEU A 168 -0.22 12.52 -3.97
N LEU A 169 -0.03 11.69 -2.93
CA LEU A 169 0.71 12.13 -1.74
C LEU A 169 2.11 12.60 -2.06
N ILE A 170 2.86 11.83 -2.85
CA ILE A 170 4.25 12.15 -3.20
C ILE A 170 4.30 13.37 -4.11
N ARG A 171 3.47 13.39 -5.16
CA ARG A 171 3.52 14.39 -6.23
C ARG A 171 3.02 15.76 -5.78
N ASP A 172 1.86 15.78 -5.09
CA ASP A 172 1.09 17.01 -4.91
C ASP A 172 1.01 17.45 -3.44
N VAL A 173 1.16 16.55 -2.47
CA VAL A 173 1.00 16.89 -1.04
C VAL A 173 2.33 17.05 -0.32
N LEU A 174 3.26 16.11 -0.52
CA LEU A 174 4.55 16.05 0.18
C LEU A 174 5.42 17.28 -0.10
N ILE A 175 5.27 17.89 -1.29
CA ILE A 175 5.97 19.11 -1.70
C ILE A 175 5.64 20.31 -0.79
N HIS A 176 4.49 20.31 -0.12
CA HIS A 176 4.06 21.35 0.79
C HIS A 176 4.54 21.13 2.23
N LEU A 177 5.14 19.98 2.53
CA LEU A 177 5.72 19.71 3.85
C LEU A 177 7.17 20.22 3.91
N PRO A 178 7.49 21.12 4.87
CA PRO A 178 8.86 21.55 5.12
C PRO A 178 9.85 20.38 5.32
N PRO A 179 11.12 20.51 4.89
CA PRO A 179 12.11 19.44 5.02
C PRO A 179 12.31 18.94 6.46
N ASP A 180 12.21 19.82 7.46
CA ASP A 180 12.34 19.45 8.88
C ASP A 180 11.17 18.56 9.34
N ILE A 181 9.96 18.78 8.82
CA ILE A 181 8.79 17.93 9.08
C ILE A 181 8.98 16.58 8.38
N ARG A 182 9.36 16.60 7.09
CA ARG A 182 9.58 15.37 6.30
C ARG A 182 10.62 14.45 6.93
N SER A 183 11.71 15.01 7.46
CA SER A 183 12.77 14.24 8.13
C SER A 183 12.33 13.59 9.46
N ARG A 184 11.24 14.07 10.07
CA ARG A 184 10.69 13.57 11.34
C ARG A 184 9.49 12.64 11.15
N LEU A 185 9.02 12.46 9.92
CA LEU A 185 7.94 11.52 9.64
C LEU A 185 8.36 10.09 10.02
N PRO A 186 7.45 9.29 10.57
CA PRO A 186 7.66 7.86 10.74
C PRO A 186 8.09 7.17 9.44
N ASN A 187 8.79 6.05 9.58
CA ASN A 187 9.28 5.29 8.43
C ASN A 187 8.16 4.85 7.47
N ASP A 188 6.98 4.51 7.98
CA ASP A 188 5.81 4.14 7.17
C ASP A 188 5.22 5.31 6.37
N LEU A 189 5.53 6.54 6.75
CA LEU A 189 5.07 7.77 6.09
C LEU A 189 6.18 8.46 5.28
N ASN A 190 7.36 7.87 5.12
CA ASN A 190 8.41 8.46 4.31
C ASN A 190 8.22 8.15 2.81
N GLU A 191 8.76 9.03 1.96
CA GLU A 191 8.64 8.95 0.50
C GLU A 191 9.03 7.59 -0.07
N SER A 192 10.21 7.07 0.29
CA SER A 192 10.69 5.79 -0.24
C SER A 192 9.83 4.59 0.18
N THR A 193 9.20 4.64 1.36
CA THR A 193 8.27 3.59 1.78
C THR A 193 6.94 3.71 1.04
N LEU A 194 6.43 4.93 0.81
CA LEU A 194 5.25 5.15 -0.03
C LEU A 194 5.48 4.66 -1.46
N GLU A 195 6.62 5.00 -2.07
CA GLU A 195 7.01 4.50 -3.40
C GLU A 195 7.04 2.97 -3.43
N ALA A 196 7.63 2.34 -2.41
CA ALA A 196 7.66 0.90 -2.32
C ALA A 196 6.25 0.28 -2.25
N ILE A 197 5.31 0.92 -1.54
CA ILE A 197 3.90 0.46 -1.46
C ILE A 197 3.18 0.66 -2.80
N ILE A 198 3.39 1.79 -3.50
CA ILE A 198 2.86 2.03 -4.85
C ILE A 198 3.31 0.90 -5.78
N VAL A 199 4.62 0.68 -5.86
CA VAL A 199 5.22 -0.32 -6.74
C VAL A 199 4.79 -1.74 -6.35
N GLN A 200 4.66 -2.03 -5.05
CA GLN A 200 4.09 -3.27 -4.56
C GLN A 200 2.67 -3.47 -5.08
N ALA A 201 1.79 -2.46 -4.97
CA ALA A 201 0.41 -2.57 -5.42
C ALA A 201 0.33 -2.90 -6.93
N LEU A 202 1.16 -2.26 -7.76
CA LEU A 202 1.28 -2.57 -9.19
C LEU A 202 1.81 -3.99 -9.45
N ALA A 203 2.79 -4.44 -8.67
CA ALA A 203 3.30 -5.81 -8.76
C ALA A 203 2.21 -6.84 -8.45
N GLN A 204 1.43 -6.61 -7.40
CA GLN A 204 0.36 -7.53 -6.98
C GLN A 204 -0.83 -7.49 -7.95
N GLY A 205 -1.13 -6.34 -8.55
CA GLY A 205 -2.09 -6.26 -9.66
C GLY A 205 -1.62 -7.10 -10.86
N THR A 206 -0.32 -7.07 -11.16
CA THR A 206 0.28 -7.88 -12.22
C THR A 206 0.27 -9.39 -11.88
N GLU A 207 0.46 -9.76 -10.61
CA GLU A 207 0.31 -11.13 -10.10
C GLU A 207 -1.09 -11.69 -10.40
N MET A 208 -2.13 -10.88 -10.17
CA MET A 208 -3.52 -11.24 -10.45
C MET A 208 -3.79 -11.36 -11.95
N GLN A 209 -3.27 -10.44 -12.76
CA GLN A 209 -3.36 -10.54 -14.23
C GLN A 209 -2.67 -11.81 -14.74
N LEU A 210 -1.52 -12.18 -14.17
CA LEU A 210 -0.86 -13.44 -14.49
C LEU A 210 -1.73 -14.63 -14.08
N GLY A 211 -2.32 -14.62 -12.89
CA GLY A 211 -3.26 -15.64 -12.42
C GLY A 211 -4.41 -15.86 -13.42
N LEU A 212 -5.09 -14.78 -13.83
CA LEU A 212 -6.15 -14.79 -14.84
C LEU A 212 -5.65 -15.33 -16.19
N ALA A 213 -4.45 -14.93 -16.62
CA ALA A 213 -3.85 -15.42 -17.86
C ALA A 213 -3.56 -16.92 -17.79
N VAL A 214 -3.13 -17.45 -16.64
CA VAL A 214 -2.86 -18.88 -16.48
C VAL A 214 -4.12 -19.72 -16.68
N GLU A 215 -5.25 -19.25 -16.16
CA GLU A 215 -6.57 -19.91 -16.26
C GLU A 215 -7.23 -19.72 -17.65
N SER A 216 -6.84 -18.67 -18.37
CA SER A 216 -7.35 -18.39 -19.71
C SER A 216 -6.77 -19.33 -20.77
N ARG A 217 -7.66 -19.93 -21.58
CA ARG A 217 -7.31 -20.70 -22.78
C ARG A 217 -6.74 -19.83 -23.91
N ASN A 218 -7.05 -18.53 -23.90
CA ASN A 218 -6.67 -17.59 -24.96
C ASN A 218 -5.33 -16.89 -24.68
N ALA A 219 -4.85 -16.91 -23.44
CA ALA A 219 -3.60 -16.26 -23.09
C ALA A 219 -2.40 -17.08 -23.60
N THR A 220 -1.61 -16.46 -24.48
CA THR A 220 -0.41 -17.08 -25.05
C THR A 220 0.71 -17.22 -24.02
N LEU A 221 1.69 -18.09 -24.30
CA LEU A 221 2.88 -18.21 -23.47
C LEU A 221 3.65 -16.89 -23.36
N SER A 222 3.72 -16.12 -24.46
CA SER A 222 4.39 -14.81 -24.47
C SER A 222 3.73 -13.82 -23.50
N VAL A 223 2.39 -13.82 -23.40
CA VAL A 223 1.67 -12.99 -22.42
C VAL A 223 2.01 -13.40 -20.99
N LYS A 224 2.03 -14.70 -20.68
CA LYS A 224 2.37 -15.21 -19.34
C LYS A 224 3.82 -14.87 -18.95
N ARG A 225 4.75 -15.04 -19.89
CA ARG A 225 6.17 -14.64 -19.72
C ARG A 225 6.30 -13.15 -19.45
N ARG A 226 5.64 -12.31 -20.25
CA ARG A 226 5.64 -10.85 -20.09
C ARG A 226 5.14 -10.44 -18.70
N LEU A 227 3.96 -10.89 -18.30
CA LEU A 227 3.37 -10.55 -16.99
C LEU A 227 4.27 -10.99 -15.83
N ALA A 228 4.87 -12.19 -15.90
CA ALA A 228 5.79 -12.67 -14.87
C ALA A 228 7.07 -11.81 -14.78
N CYS A 229 7.60 -11.34 -15.92
CA CYS A 229 8.76 -10.47 -15.95
C CYS A 229 8.42 -9.04 -15.49
N GLU A 230 7.26 -8.49 -15.86
CA GLU A 230 6.79 -7.19 -15.35
C GLU A 230 6.61 -7.22 -13.82
N GLN A 231 5.99 -8.26 -13.28
CA GLN A 231 5.86 -8.45 -11.83
C GLN A 231 7.24 -8.45 -11.14
N LEU A 232 8.22 -9.17 -11.70
CA LEU A 232 9.58 -9.22 -11.20
C LEU A 232 10.24 -7.83 -11.21
N SER A 233 10.08 -7.08 -12.30
CA SER A 233 10.63 -5.73 -12.44
C SER A 233 10.06 -4.77 -11.40
N TYR A 234 8.74 -4.77 -11.17
CA TYR A 234 8.13 -3.98 -10.09
C TYR A 234 8.71 -4.36 -8.73
N LEU A 235 8.78 -5.66 -8.39
CA LEU A 235 9.30 -6.07 -7.08
C LEU A 235 10.79 -5.73 -6.89
N GLY A 236 11.56 -5.70 -7.99
CA GLY A 236 12.92 -5.16 -8.00
C GLY A 236 12.95 -3.68 -7.65
N GLN A 237 12.09 -2.87 -8.26
CA GLN A 237 11.94 -1.45 -7.95
C GLN A 237 11.50 -1.22 -6.49
N ALA A 238 10.51 -1.97 -6.00
CA ALA A 238 10.06 -1.87 -4.60
C ALA A 238 11.19 -2.18 -3.61
N HIS A 239 12.02 -3.20 -3.91
CA HIS A 239 13.18 -3.50 -3.09
C HIS A 239 14.20 -2.35 -3.10
N CYS A 240 14.45 -1.72 -4.26
CA CYS A 240 15.33 -0.55 -4.34
C CYS A 240 14.81 0.60 -3.46
N CYS A 241 13.52 0.94 -3.54
CA CYS A 241 12.90 1.97 -2.71
C CYS A 241 13.05 1.66 -1.19
N LEU A 242 12.91 0.41 -0.78
CA LEU A 242 13.09 0.05 0.64
C LEU A 242 14.56 -0.01 1.07
N SER A 243 15.51 -0.19 0.15
CA SER A 243 16.94 -0.29 0.47
C SER A 243 17.59 1.06 0.76
N THR A 244 16.99 2.16 0.28
CA THR A 244 17.45 3.54 0.56
C THR A 244 17.00 4.05 1.93
N SER A 245 16.07 3.35 2.59
CA SER A 245 15.48 3.74 3.89
C SER A 245 16.01 2.86 5.03
N ASN A 246 16.08 3.41 6.26
CA ASN A 246 16.56 2.69 7.44
C ASN A 246 15.47 1.76 8.03
N ASN A 247 14.91 0.87 7.19
CA ASN A 247 13.74 0.04 7.46
C ASN A 247 14.06 -1.27 8.21
N ASN A 248 15.05 -1.25 9.11
CA ASN A 248 15.62 -2.46 9.72
C ASN A 248 14.82 -3.04 10.91
N GLN A 249 13.73 -2.39 11.33
CA GLN A 249 12.93 -2.79 12.49
C GLN A 249 11.41 -2.69 12.22
N GLY A 250 10.62 -3.38 13.05
CA GLY A 250 9.16 -3.32 13.03
C GLY A 250 8.52 -3.63 11.67
N TYR A 251 7.54 -2.82 11.29
CA TYR A 251 6.79 -2.96 10.03
C TYR A 251 7.66 -2.78 8.79
N GLY A 252 8.67 -1.90 8.81
CA GLY A 252 9.60 -1.74 7.68
C GLY A 252 10.34 -3.04 7.35
N LYS A 253 10.81 -3.75 8.38
CA LYS A 253 11.44 -5.07 8.20
C LYS A 253 10.45 -6.11 7.67
N LYS A 254 9.20 -6.08 8.15
CA LYS A 254 8.16 -7.00 7.68
C LYS A 254 7.80 -6.73 6.21
N HIS A 255 7.74 -5.46 5.78
CA HIS A 255 7.56 -5.07 4.39
C HIS A 255 8.70 -5.59 3.50
N MET A 256 9.95 -5.41 3.91
CA MET A 256 11.11 -5.93 3.18
C MET A 256 11.06 -7.47 3.01
N LEU A 257 10.65 -8.19 4.05
CA LEU A 257 10.47 -9.65 3.98
C LEU A 257 9.33 -10.05 3.02
N PHE A 258 8.25 -9.26 2.98
CA PHE A 258 7.16 -9.46 2.03
C PHE A 258 7.63 -9.29 0.59
N ILE A 259 8.32 -8.18 0.29
CA ILE A 259 8.88 -7.91 -1.04
C ILE A 259 9.87 -9.01 -1.43
N LYS A 260 10.75 -9.45 -0.52
CA LYS A 260 11.67 -10.57 -0.79
C LYS A 260 10.94 -11.85 -1.15
N TRP A 261 9.90 -12.21 -0.39
CA TRP A 261 9.10 -13.40 -0.69
C TRP A 261 8.46 -13.30 -2.08
N LYS A 262 7.75 -12.20 -2.36
CA LYS A 262 7.08 -12.00 -3.64
C LYS A 262 8.06 -11.91 -4.81
N TYR A 263 9.22 -11.29 -4.61
CA TYR A 263 10.28 -11.20 -5.61
C TYR A 263 10.75 -12.61 -6.03
N LEU A 264 10.98 -13.51 -5.07
CA LEU A 264 11.40 -14.89 -5.36
C LEU A 264 10.30 -15.67 -6.10
N GLU A 265 9.03 -15.50 -5.75
CA GLU A 265 7.91 -16.10 -6.50
C GLU A 265 7.85 -15.59 -7.94
N ALA A 266 7.91 -14.27 -8.13
CA ALA A 266 7.89 -13.65 -9.45
C ALA A 266 9.11 -14.07 -10.30
N LYS A 267 10.29 -14.15 -9.70
CA LYS A 267 11.52 -14.60 -10.38
C LYS A 267 11.42 -16.07 -10.81
N ALA A 268 10.87 -16.93 -9.96
CA ALA A 268 10.60 -18.32 -10.31
C ALA A 268 9.61 -18.42 -11.50
N ALA A 269 8.52 -17.65 -11.46
CA ALA A 269 7.56 -17.59 -12.56
C ALA A 269 8.18 -17.09 -13.87
N ALA A 270 9.00 -16.04 -13.80
CA ALA A 270 9.67 -15.46 -14.96
C ALA A 270 10.62 -16.47 -15.62
N TYR A 271 11.48 -17.13 -14.85
CA TYR A 271 12.36 -18.18 -15.36
C TYR A 271 11.58 -19.38 -15.90
N TYR A 272 10.50 -19.80 -15.24
CA TYR A 272 9.67 -20.89 -15.72
C TYR A 272 9.08 -20.59 -17.11
N TYR A 273 8.44 -19.43 -17.30
CA TYR A 273 7.87 -19.06 -18.60
C TYR A 273 8.94 -18.74 -19.65
N ASN A 274 10.10 -18.22 -19.24
CA ASN A 274 11.26 -18.03 -20.13
C ASN A 274 11.80 -19.38 -20.62
N GLY A 275 11.98 -20.35 -19.72
CA GLY A 275 12.39 -21.71 -20.05
C GLY A 275 11.43 -22.38 -21.02
N LEU A 276 10.11 -22.23 -20.82
CA LEU A 276 9.10 -22.74 -21.77
C LEU A 276 9.19 -22.08 -23.15
N MET A 277 9.65 -20.83 -23.25
CA MET A 277 9.87 -20.17 -24.53
C MET A 277 11.13 -20.69 -25.22
N LEU A 278 12.23 -20.85 -24.48
CA LEU A 278 13.50 -21.40 -24.98
C LEU A 278 13.34 -22.86 -25.42
N ASP A 279 12.55 -23.64 -24.70
CA ASP A 279 12.30 -25.06 -25.00
C ASP A 279 11.59 -25.28 -26.35
N LYS A 280 11.00 -24.23 -26.95
CA LYS A 280 10.45 -24.28 -28.31
C LYS A 280 11.52 -24.12 -29.41
N GLY A 281 12.74 -23.74 -29.05
CA GLY A 281 13.86 -23.67 -29.97
C GLY A 281 14.23 -25.05 -30.49
N THR A 282 14.87 -25.10 -31.66
CA THR A 282 15.29 -26.35 -32.31
C THR A 282 16.76 -26.71 -32.05
N GLU A 283 17.53 -25.78 -31.46
CA GLU A 283 18.96 -25.95 -31.25
C GLU A 283 19.25 -26.57 -29.87
N PRO A 284 20.25 -27.45 -29.73
CA PRO A 284 20.65 -28.03 -28.45
C PRO A 284 20.92 -26.98 -27.35
N ALA A 285 21.55 -25.85 -27.70
CA ALA A 285 21.81 -24.75 -26.77
C ALA A 285 20.53 -24.12 -26.21
N SER A 286 19.43 -24.11 -26.98
CA SER A 286 18.13 -23.65 -26.51
C SER A 286 17.57 -24.57 -25.43
N HIS A 287 17.72 -25.89 -25.60
CA HIS A 287 17.28 -26.88 -24.61
C HIS A 287 18.12 -26.85 -23.34
N ILE A 288 19.43 -26.66 -23.45
CA ILE A 288 20.32 -26.45 -22.30
C ILE A 288 19.88 -25.21 -21.52
N SER A 289 19.70 -24.08 -22.20
CA SER A 289 19.24 -22.83 -21.58
C SER A 289 17.87 -22.97 -20.91
N ALA A 290 16.96 -23.76 -21.53
CA ALA A 290 15.66 -24.07 -20.96
C ALA A 290 15.77 -24.88 -19.66
N VAL A 291 16.62 -25.91 -19.62
CA VAL A 291 16.88 -26.68 -18.39
C VAL A 291 17.46 -25.80 -17.29
N CYS A 292 18.44 -24.95 -17.60
CA CYS A 292 18.98 -23.97 -16.64
C CYS A 292 17.87 -23.09 -16.05
N CYS A 293 16.96 -22.58 -16.89
CA CYS A 293 15.80 -21.82 -16.43
C CYS A 293 14.90 -22.63 -15.48
N PHE A 294 14.57 -23.88 -15.81
CA PHE A 294 13.68 -24.69 -14.99
C PHE A 294 14.29 -25.04 -13.64
N LEU A 295 15.59 -25.39 -13.60
CA LEU A 295 16.30 -25.66 -12.36
C LEU A 295 16.41 -24.40 -11.48
N ALA A 296 16.68 -23.24 -12.08
CA ALA A 296 16.67 -21.97 -11.36
C ALA A 296 15.28 -21.65 -10.81
N ALA A 297 14.22 -21.83 -11.60
CA ALA A 297 12.84 -21.62 -11.16
C ALA A 297 12.46 -22.52 -9.97
N GLU A 298 12.87 -23.79 -9.98
CA GLU A 298 12.64 -24.73 -8.88
C GLU A 298 13.36 -24.31 -7.60
N ASN A 299 14.64 -23.92 -7.69
CA ASN A 299 15.42 -23.44 -6.55
C ASN A 299 14.81 -22.15 -5.96
N LEU A 300 14.47 -21.18 -6.81
CA LEU A 300 13.84 -19.93 -6.40
C LEU A 300 12.48 -20.16 -5.73
N LEU A 301 11.68 -21.11 -6.24
CA LEU A 301 10.42 -21.50 -5.64
C LEU A 301 10.61 -22.16 -4.26
N ALA A 302 11.68 -22.95 -4.07
CA ALA A 302 12.01 -23.50 -2.76
C ALA A 302 12.44 -22.43 -1.76
N GLU A 303 13.22 -21.44 -2.23
CA GLU A 303 13.63 -20.28 -1.41
C GLU A 303 12.46 -19.36 -1.07
N SER A 304 11.52 -19.15 -2.00
CA SER A 304 10.35 -18.29 -1.76
C SER A 304 9.49 -18.82 -0.61
N LYS A 305 9.36 -20.14 -0.47
CA LYS A 305 8.67 -20.78 0.67
C LYS A 305 9.34 -20.45 2.01
N LYS A 306 10.68 -20.43 2.05
CA LYS A 306 11.45 -20.02 3.25
C LYS A 306 11.29 -18.53 3.55
N ALA A 307 11.25 -17.70 2.51
CA ALA A 307 11.00 -16.26 2.66
C ALA A 307 9.58 -15.98 3.16
N CYS A 308 8.56 -16.70 2.67
CA CYS A 308 7.18 -16.62 3.15
C CYS A 308 7.09 -16.92 4.65
N LEU A 309 7.74 -18.00 5.11
CA LEU A 309 7.80 -18.33 6.53
C LEU A 309 8.48 -17.22 7.34
N SER A 310 9.58 -16.67 6.84
CA SER A 310 10.29 -15.57 7.50
C SER A 310 9.40 -14.32 7.64
N PHE A 311 8.65 -13.98 6.60
CA PHE A 311 7.65 -12.91 6.62
C PHE A 311 6.53 -13.18 7.65
N CYS A 312 6.01 -14.40 7.68
CA CYS A 312 4.92 -14.79 8.57
C CYS A 312 5.32 -14.73 10.06
N LEU A 313 6.56 -15.11 10.36
CA LEU A 313 7.11 -15.09 11.71
C LEU A 313 7.54 -13.69 12.19
N ALA A 314 7.77 -12.75 11.27
CA ALA A 314 8.05 -11.36 11.62
C ALA A 314 6.83 -10.68 12.25
N VAL A 315 7.06 -9.85 13.28
CA VAL A 315 6.00 -9.12 13.99
C VAL A 315 5.40 -8.01 13.09
N PRO A 316 4.06 -7.85 13.07
CA PRO A 316 3.05 -8.71 13.71
C PRO A 316 2.96 -10.09 13.05
N VAL A 317 2.88 -11.16 13.85
CA VAL A 317 2.83 -12.54 13.33
C VAL A 317 1.59 -12.73 12.47
N THR A 318 1.77 -13.33 11.29
CA THR A 318 0.70 -13.62 10.32
C THR A 318 0.69 -15.11 9.97
N ARG A 319 -0.44 -15.62 9.46
CA ARG A 319 -0.51 -16.96 8.89
C ARG A 319 -0.11 -16.91 7.42
N PRO A 320 0.54 -17.98 6.89
CA PRO A 320 0.75 -18.09 5.46
C PRO A 320 -0.61 -18.12 4.75
N PRO A 321 -0.84 -17.27 3.74
CA PRO A 321 -2.09 -17.32 3.01
C PRO A 321 -2.18 -18.65 2.22
N PRO A 322 -3.40 -19.13 1.94
CA PRO A 322 -3.59 -20.23 1.00
C PRO A 322 -2.93 -19.95 -0.34
N ILE A 323 -2.47 -20.98 -1.05
CA ILE A 323 -1.92 -20.81 -2.39
C ILE A 323 -3.06 -20.47 -3.36
N TRP A 324 -2.94 -19.36 -4.08
CA TRP A 324 -3.95 -18.89 -5.04
C TRP A 324 -3.30 -18.42 -6.36
N GLY A 325 -4.13 -18.03 -7.33
CA GLY A 325 -3.70 -17.43 -8.60
C GLY A 325 -2.71 -18.29 -9.38
N ALA A 326 -1.71 -17.63 -9.99
CA ALA A 326 -0.69 -18.30 -10.80
C ALA A 326 0.10 -19.35 -9.97
N MET A 327 0.35 -19.06 -8.70
CA MET A 327 1.14 -19.92 -7.81
C MET A 327 0.48 -21.27 -7.52
N LYS A 328 -0.86 -21.38 -7.62
CA LYS A 328 -1.56 -22.68 -7.53
C LYS A 328 -1.08 -23.65 -8.61
N ASN A 329 -0.87 -23.14 -9.82
CA ASN A 329 -0.39 -23.93 -10.95
C ASN A 329 1.13 -24.09 -10.93
N LEU A 330 1.86 -23.00 -10.65
CA LEU A 330 3.32 -22.99 -10.70
C LEU A 330 3.96 -23.89 -9.63
N ASN A 331 3.38 -23.98 -8.43
CA ASN A 331 3.89 -24.85 -7.36
C ASN A 331 3.95 -26.33 -7.77
N LYS A 332 3.05 -26.77 -8.66
CA LYS A 332 3.04 -28.13 -9.19
C LYS A 332 3.90 -28.25 -10.45
N LYS A 333 3.74 -27.31 -11.40
CA LYS A 333 4.36 -27.42 -12.71
C LYS A 333 5.87 -27.17 -12.69
N ILE A 334 6.37 -26.26 -11.86
CA ILE A 334 7.81 -25.94 -11.85
C ILE A 334 8.65 -27.20 -11.53
N PRO A 335 8.43 -27.91 -10.39
CA PRO A 335 9.20 -29.11 -10.09
C PRO A 335 9.02 -30.25 -11.11
N GLU A 336 7.78 -30.45 -11.58
CA GLU A 336 7.46 -31.50 -12.57
C GLU A 336 8.22 -31.28 -13.88
N ILE A 337 8.20 -30.04 -14.40
CA ILE A 337 8.87 -29.68 -15.64
C ILE A 337 10.40 -29.71 -15.46
N ALA A 338 10.92 -29.19 -14.34
CA ALA A 338 12.34 -29.20 -14.04
C ALA A 338 12.90 -30.64 -14.02
N SER A 339 12.27 -31.54 -13.26
CA SER A 339 12.67 -32.94 -13.19
C SER A 339 12.60 -33.62 -14.56
N ARG A 340 11.49 -33.46 -15.29
CA ARG A 340 11.30 -34.12 -16.59
C ARG A 340 12.28 -33.62 -17.64
N LYS A 341 12.51 -32.31 -17.71
CA LYS A 341 13.39 -31.69 -18.72
C LYS A 341 14.86 -31.91 -18.41
N SER A 342 15.24 -31.92 -17.13
CA SER A 342 16.58 -32.32 -16.69
C SER A 342 16.89 -33.77 -17.06
N GLN A 343 15.95 -34.70 -16.90
CA GLN A 343 16.14 -36.09 -17.35
C GLN A 343 16.23 -36.20 -18.88
N MET A 344 15.40 -35.46 -19.61
CA MET A 344 15.34 -35.50 -21.07
C MET A 344 16.62 -34.96 -21.73
N TYR A 345 17.16 -33.85 -21.21
CA TYR A 345 18.30 -33.14 -21.81
C TYR A 345 19.58 -33.22 -20.98
N GLY A 346 19.61 -34.03 -19.93
CA GLY A 346 20.78 -34.16 -19.04
C GLY A 346 22.07 -34.52 -19.79
N TYR A 347 21.96 -35.34 -20.84
CA TYR A 347 23.10 -35.68 -21.69
C TYR A 347 23.71 -34.47 -22.42
N LEU A 348 22.92 -33.45 -22.76
CA LEU A 348 23.41 -32.20 -23.36
C LEU A 348 24.20 -31.39 -22.35
N MET A 349 23.72 -31.34 -21.10
CA MET A 349 24.38 -30.66 -19.99
C MET A 349 25.75 -31.28 -19.65
N GLU A 350 25.88 -32.60 -19.77
CA GLU A 350 27.14 -33.32 -19.53
C GLU A 350 28.18 -33.11 -20.64
N GLN A 351 27.72 -32.90 -21.88
CA GLN A 351 28.58 -32.65 -23.04
C GLN A 351 29.13 -31.22 -23.05
N GLU A 352 28.32 -30.25 -22.62
CA GLU A 352 28.71 -28.85 -22.50
C GLU A 352 29.51 -28.64 -21.19
N LYS A 353 30.79 -29.03 -21.17
CA LYS A 353 31.72 -28.92 -20.01
C LYS A 353 32.04 -27.48 -19.56
N GLY A 354 31.21 -26.50 -19.90
CA GLY A 354 31.36 -25.08 -19.56
C GLY A 354 30.58 -24.68 -18.31
N LEU A 355 30.92 -23.52 -17.74
CA LEU A 355 30.11 -22.88 -16.69
C LEU A 355 28.70 -22.64 -17.25
N GLN A 356 27.70 -23.31 -16.67
CA GLN A 356 26.30 -23.14 -17.04
C GLN A 356 25.86 -21.72 -16.63
N ILE A 357 25.75 -20.84 -17.62
CA ILE A 357 25.30 -19.46 -17.40
C ILE A 357 23.77 -19.48 -17.44
N LEU A 358 23.13 -19.02 -16.36
CA LEU A 358 21.69 -18.80 -16.32
C LEU A 358 21.36 -17.68 -17.32
N PRO A 359 20.52 -17.91 -18.34
CA PRO A 359 20.18 -16.87 -19.31
C PRO A 359 19.51 -15.67 -18.64
N ASP A 360 19.77 -14.49 -19.18
CA ASP A 360 19.11 -13.27 -18.74
C ASP A 360 17.61 -13.31 -19.02
N LEU A 361 16.83 -12.71 -18.13
CA LEU A 361 15.40 -12.54 -18.33
C LEU A 361 15.16 -11.32 -19.22
N PRO A 362 14.15 -11.37 -20.11
CA PRO A 362 13.77 -10.22 -20.93
C PRO A 362 13.21 -9.09 -20.07
N GLU A 363 13.47 -7.86 -20.48
CA GLU A 363 12.83 -6.67 -19.94
C GLU A 363 11.60 -6.29 -20.79
N PHE A 364 10.52 -5.88 -20.12
CA PHE A 364 9.29 -5.44 -20.78
C PHE A 364 8.86 -4.09 -20.23
N GLN A 365 8.12 -3.34 -21.04
CA GLN A 365 7.44 -2.14 -20.58
C GLN A 365 6.39 -2.51 -19.54
N LEU A 366 6.39 -1.78 -18.44
CA LEU A 366 5.45 -1.94 -17.33
C LEU A 366 4.06 -1.42 -17.73
N SER A 367 3.05 -2.30 -17.63
CA SER A 367 1.71 -2.05 -18.16
C SER A 367 0.78 -1.30 -17.20
N LEU A 368 0.77 -1.73 -15.93
CA LEU A 368 -0.05 -1.10 -14.90
C LEU A 368 0.53 0.26 -14.48
N LYS A 369 -0.35 1.17 -14.10
CA LYS A 369 0.03 2.47 -13.52
C LYS A 369 -0.96 2.81 -12.41
N PRO A 370 -0.56 3.67 -11.46
CA PRO A 370 -1.50 4.22 -10.49
C PRO A 370 -2.72 4.81 -11.20
N GLU A 371 -3.89 4.71 -10.55
CA GLU A 371 -5.07 5.42 -11.01
C GLU A 371 -4.83 6.93 -10.90
N ASP A 372 -5.25 7.70 -11.90
CA ASP A 372 -5.11 9.17 -11.88
C ASP A 372 -6.13 9.76 -10.90
N TYR A 373 -5.73 9.82 -9.63
CA TYR A 373 -6.51 10.44 -8.58
C TYR A 373 -6.10 11.90 -8.41
N GLN A 374 -7.09 12.79 -8.32
CA GLN A 374 -6.90 14.21 -8.10
C GLN A 374 -7.57 14.62 -6.78
N LEU A 375 -7.05 15.67 -6.15
CA LEU A 375 -7.70 16.25 -4.97
C LEU A 375 -9.14 16.67 -5.33
N PRO A 376 -10.11 16.44 -4.44
CA PRO A 376 -11.49 16.85 -4.68
C PRO A 376 -11.60 18.37 -4.73
N GLU A 377 -12.63 18.84 -5.44
CA GLU A 377 -13.02 20.24 -5.40
C GLU A 377 -13.37 20.66 -3.95
N PRO A 378 -13.05 21.91 -3.56
CA PRO A 378 -13.41 22.42 -2.25
C PRO A 378 -14.91 22.33 -1.99
N HIS A 379 -15.28 21.93 -0.77
CA HIS A 379 -16.67 21.83 -0.36
C HIS A 379 -17.41 23.18 -0.53
N LEU A 380 -18.68 23.15 -0.95
CA LEU A 380 -19.54 24.35 -1.15
C LEU A 380 -19.73 25.22 0.10
N ALA A 381 -19.33 24.74 1.27
CA ALA A 381 -19.37 25.51 2.52
C ALA A 381 -18.37 26.68 2.48
N TRP A 382 -17.42 26.64 1.53
CA TRP A 382 -16.47 27.70 1.23
C TRP A 382 -17.03 28.80 0.32
N ASP A 383 -18.23 28.65 -0.27
CA ASP A 383 -18.79 29.58 -1.26
C ASP A 383 -19.81 30.59 -0.66
N THR A 384 -19.84 30.76 0.66
CA THR A 384 -20.70 31.78 1.29
C THR A 384 -20.19 33.19 0.95
N GLU A 385 -20.97 33.94 0.17
CA GLU A 385 -20.69 35.31 -0.29
C GLU A 385 -20.28 36.24 0.89
N ASN A 386 -19.10 36.88 0.77
CA ASN A 386 -18.43 37.79 1.74
C ASN A 386 -17.40 37.16 2.70
N MET A 387 -16.44 36.39 2.19
CA MET A 387 -15.29 35.90 2.99
C MET A 387 -14.16 36.94 3.16
N GLU A 388 -14.39 37.94 4.01
CA GLU A 388 -13.31 38.66 4.70
C GLU A 388 -12.92 37.86 5.95
N ILE A 389 -11.86 37.07 5.85
CA ILE A 389 -11.26 36.41 7.02
C ILE A 389 -10.75 37.52 7.94
N THR A 390 -11.39 37.71 9.08
CA THR A 390 -11.03 38.74 10.05
C THR A 390 -9.89 38.21 10.91
N TRP A 391 -8.65 38.52 10.53
CA TRP A 391 -7.49 38.18 11.33
C TRP A 391 -7.44 39.04 12.59
N GLN A 392 -7.80 38.48 13.74
CA GLN A 392 -7.45 39.07 15.03
C GLN A 392 -6.37 38.23 15.69
N THR A 393 -5.20 38.83 15.90
CA THR A 393 -4.08 38.22 16.62
C THR A 393 -4.48 38.01 18.10
N PRO A 394 -4.16 36.87 18.75
CA PRO A 394 -4.65 36.58 20.10
C PRO A 394 -4.07 37.40 21.27
N ASN A 395 -3.64 38.65 21.08
CA ASN A 395 -2.91 39.41 22.10
C ASN A 395 -3.44 40.83 22.41
N GLU A 396 -4.69 41.16 22.07
CA GLU A 396 -5.30 42.44 22.47
C GLU A 396 -6.67 42.25 23.12
N GLN A 397 -6.73 41.45 24.17
CA GLN A 397 -7.81 41.56 25.15
C GLN A 397 -7.20 41.40 26.53
N LEU A 398 -6.68 42.49 27.09
CA LEU A 398 -6.54 42.77 28.54
C LEU A 398 -5.94 44.18 28.71
N VAL A 399 -6.70 45.22 28.37
CA VAL A 399 -6.57 46.52 29.03
C VAL A 399 -7.97 46.89 29.48
N TYR A 400 -8.27 46.59 30.74
CA TYR A 400 -9.44 47.11 31.41
C TYR A 400 -9.31 48.63 31.47
N SER A 401 -10.30 49.32 30.91
CA SER A 401 -10.59 50.73 31.15
C SER A 401 -10.95 50.89 32.63
N GLU A 402 -10.05 51.48 33.41
CA GLU A 402 -10.45 52.12 34.67
C GLU A 402 -10.94 53.52 34.34
N ASP A 403 -12.24 53.69 34.56
CA ASP A 403 -13.00 54.91 34.37
C ASP A 403 -12.45 56.08 35.19
N ASP A 404 -12.50 57.25 34.56
CA ASP A 404 -12.46 58.56 35.19
C ASP A 404 -13.46 58.62 36.36
N ILE A 405 -12.94 58.84 37.57
CA ILE A 405 -13.72 59.36 38.68
C ILE A 405 -13.12 60.71 39.05
N ASP A 406 -13.75 61.76 38.52
CA ASP A 406 -13.70 63.11 39.03
C ASP A 406 -14.09 63.12 40.53
N ILE A 407 -13.23 63.68 41.38
CA ILE A 407 -13.63 64.18 42.70
C ILE A 407 -13.08 65.59 42.87
N ASN A 408 -14.03 66.49 43.11
CA ASN A 408 -13.90 67.88 43.54
C ASN A 408 -13.31 67.98 44.96
#